data_AF-A0ABD2D5A8-F1
#
_entry.id   AF-A0ABD2D5A8-F1
#
_cell.length_a   1.000
_cell.length_b   1.000
_cell.length_c   1.000
_cell.angle_alpha   90.00
_cell.angle_beta   90.00
_cell.angle_gamma   90.00
#
_symmetry.space_group_name_H-M   'P 1'
#
loop_
_entity.id
_entity.type
_entity.pdbx_description
1 polymer ?
#
loop_
_entity_poly.entity_id
_entity_poly.type
_entity_poly.pdbx_seq_one_letter_code
_entity_poly.pdbx_strand_id
1 'polypeptide(L)'
;ILPSNIAIPYCKLSEKLGLPPILVYADCVLANWKKKDPSGPMTYENMDILFSFPGGNCSKGFFLVSLLVEIAAASAIKIIPIIFSAVQHQDQDILQKALLDIASSLKKTLEVFHQIHEHVDPNLFFNVLRIYLSGWKGNPQLSEGLLYEGVWDTPKKFAGGSAAQSSIFQCFDVLLGIQQNTGG
;
A
#
# COMPACT_ATOMS: atom_id res chain seq x y z
N ILE A 1 -22.23 -10.58 -8.37
CA ILE A 1 -22.25 -11.66 -7.35
C ILE A 1 -20.91 -12.37 -7.44
N LEU A 2 -20.22 -12.60 -6.32
CA LEU A 2 -19.05 -13.47 -6.24
C LEU A 2 -19.54 -14.88 -5.84
N PRO A 3 -19.30 -15.92 -6.67
CA PRO A 3 -19.78 -17.27 -6.40
C PRO A 3 -19.25 -17.85 -5.09
N SER A 4 -20.09 -18.64 -4.42
CA SER A 4 -19.87 -19.20 -3.08
C SER A 4 -18.58 -20.01 -2.92
N ASN A 5 -18.18 -20.74 -3.97
CA ASN A 5 -16.94 -21.52 -3.98
C ASN A 5 -15.67 -20.67 -3.83
N ILE A 6 -15.71 -19.38 -4.16
CA ILE A 6 -14.64 -18.41 -3.90
C ILE A 6 -14.99 -17.49 -2.73
N ALA A 7 -16.23 -17.02 -2.65
CA ALA A 7 -16.66 -16.05 -1.65
C ALA A 7 -16.51 -16.57 -0.22
N ILE A 8 -16.93 -17.81 0.05
CA ILE A 8 -16.87 -18.41 1.38
C ILE A 8 -15.43 -18.55 1.90
N PRO A 9 -14.50 -19.22 1.19
CA PRO A 9 -13.13 -19.33 1.69
C PRO A 9 -12.42 -17.98 1.74
N TYR A 10 -12.69 -17.08 0.79
CA TYR A 10 -12.07 -15.75 0.78
C TYR A 10 -12.50 -14.94 2.01
N CYS A 11 -13.80 -14.86 2.30
CA CYS A 11 -14.29 -14.13 3.48
C CYS A 11 -13.77 -14.72 4.79
N LYS A 12 -13.71 -16.06 4.92
CA LYS A 12 -13.15 -16.72 6.09
C LYS A 12 -11.66 -16.38 6.31
N LEU A 13 -10.88 -16.35 5.23
CA LEU A 13 -9.45 -15.99 5.31
C LEU A 13 -9.29 -14.50 5.64
N SER A 14 -10.05 -13.63 4.99
CA SER A 14 -10.08 -12.19 5.25
C SER A 14 -10.40 -11.89 6.72
N GLU A 15 -11.42 -12.52 7.29
CA GLU A 15 -11.77 -12.39 8.70
C GLU A 15 -10.62 -12.85 9.61
N LYS A 16 -10.01 -14.01 9.32
CA LYS A 16 -8.87 -14.54 10.08
C LYS A 16 -7.65 -13.62 10.06
N LEU A 17 -7.45 -12.89 8.96
CA LEU A 17 -6.35 -11.92 8.79
C LEU A 17 -6.72 -10.51 9.28
N GLY A 18 -7.97 -10.26 9.67
CA GLY A 18 -8.44 -8.91 10.01
C GLY A 18 -8.49 -7.94 8.83
N LEU A 19 -8.62 -8.46 7.60
CA LEU A 19 -8.68 -7.68 6.36
C LEU A 19 -10.08 -7.77 5.72
N PRO A 20 -10.50 -6.77 4.92
CA PRO A 20 -11.73 -6.88 4.15
C PRO A 20 -11.57 -7.89 3.00
N PRO A 21 -12.65 -8.52 2.52
CA PRO A 21 -12.62 -9.44 1.38
C PRO A 21 -12.57 -8.70 0.04
N ILE A 22 -11.64 -7.76 -0.10
CA ILE A 22 -11.25 -7.10 -1.35
C ILE A 22 -9.72 -7.05 -1.41
N LEU A 23 -9.14 -7.03 -2.61
CA LEU A 23 -7.70 -6.84 -2.77
C LEU A 23 -7.30 -5.47 -2.20
N VAL A 24 -6.43 -5.48 -1.18
CA VAL A 24 -5.90 -4.25 -0.56
C VAL A 24 -4.42 -4.05 -0.90
N TYR A 25 -3.90 -2.86 -0.58
CA TYR A 25 -2.48 -2.52 -0.76
C TYR A 25 -1.53 -3.55 -0.14
N ALA A 26 -1.87 -4.09 1.04
CA ALA A 26 -1.07 -5.12 1.70
C ALA A 26 -0.94 -6.40 0.86
N ASP A 27 -1.97 -6.75 0.09
CA ASP A 27 -1.95 -7.93 -0.79
C ASP A 27 -1.14 -7.65 -2.05
N CYS A 28 -1.48 -6.59 -2.78
CA CYS A 28 -0.99 -6.35 -4.13
C CYS A 28 0.35 -5.62 -4.20
N VAL A 29 0.84 -5.07 -3.08
CA VAL A 29 2.17 -4.45 -2.96
C VAL A 29 3.04 -5.20 -1.96
N LEU A 30 2.63 -5.26 -0.69
CA LEU A 30 3.50 -5.74 0.39
C LEU A 30 3.76 -7.26 0.32
N ALA A 31 2.79 -8.03 -0.17
CA ALA A 31 2.90 -9.48 -0.33
C ALA A 31 3.12 -9.95 -1.77
N ASN A 32 3.02 -9.07 -2.77
CA ASN A 32 3.07 -9.41 -4.19
C ASN A 32 4.45 -9.16 -4.81
N TRP A 33 5.52 -9.71 -4.22
CA TRP A 33 6.86 -9.54 -4.76
C TRP A 33 7.76 -10.74 -4.50
N LYS A 34 8.84 -10.82 -5.28
CA LYS A 34 9.95 -11.74 -5.09
C LYS A 34 11.25 -11.12 -5.61
N LYS A 35 12.39 -11.57 -5.09
CA LYS A 35 13.69 -11.33 -5.73
C LYS A 35 13.91 -12.32 -6.87
N LYS A 36 14.55 -11.86 -7.95
CA LYS A 36 15.04 -12.72 -9.04
C LYS A 36 16.29 -13.48 -8.59
N ASP A 37 17.27 -12.75 -8.05
CA ASP A 37 18.40 -13.29 -7.30
C ASP A 37 18.19 -13.03 -5.80
N PRO A 38 17.93 -14.07 -4.99
CA PRO A 38 17.75 -13.93 -3.54
C PRO A 38 18.93 -13.27 -2.82
N SER A 39 20.16 -13.46 -3.32
CA SER A 39 21.39 -12.90 -2.75
C SER A 39 21.64 -11.44 -3.14
N GLY A 40 20.99 -10.97 -4.21
CA GLY A 40 21.11 -9.60 -4.70
C GLY A 40 20.33 -8.57 -3.88
N PRO A 41 20.56 -7.27 -4.16
CA PRO A 41 19.86 -6.17 -3.49
C PRO A 41 18.37 -6.10 -3.85
N MET A 42 17.57 -5.37 -3.06
CA MET A 42 16.17 -5.05 -3.37
C MET A 42 16.09 -3.83 -4.30
N THR A 43 16.37 -4.04 -5.58
CA THR A 43 16.20 -3.02 -6.64
C THR A 43 15.12 -3.46 -7.60
N TYR A 44 14.58 -2.50 -8.38
CA TYR A 44 13.55 -2.80 -9.38
C TYR A 44 14.00 -3.89 -10.37
N GLU A 45 15.27 -3.85 -10.79
CA GLU A 45 15.87 -4.80 -11.74
C GLU A 45 15.94 -6.21 -11.17
N ASN A 46 16.23 -6.34 -9.88
CA ASN A 46 16.32 -7.62 -9.18
C ASN A 46 14.99 -8.08 -8.56
N MET A 47 13.88 -7.38 -8.82
CA MET A 47 12.57 -7.71 -8.26
C MET A 47 11.54 -8.03 -9.34
N ASP A 48 10.56 -8.84 -8.97
CA ASP A 48 9.38 -9.13 -9.77
C ASP A 48 8.13 -9.29 -8.92
N ILE A 49 6.97 -9.18 -9.55
CA ILE A 49 5.66 -9.43 -8.93
C ILE A 49 5.26 -10.91 -9.04
N LEU A 50 4.40 -11.38 -8.14
CA LEU A 50 3.87 -12.75 -8.17
C LEU A 50 2.66 -12.87 -9.11
N PHE A 51 1.78 -11.86 -9.07
CA PHE A 51 0.55 -11.80 -9.83
C PHE A 51 0.41 -10.44 -10.52
N SER A 52 -0.07 -10.46 -11.77
CA SER A 52 -0.31 -9.27 -12.58
C SER A 52 -1.75 -9.23 -13.09
N PHE A 53 -2.23 -8.01 -13.33
CA PHE A 53 -3.42 -7.76 -14.15
C PHE A 53 -3.01 -7.43 -15.59
N PRO A 54 -3.95 -7.49 -16.55
CA PRO A 54 -3.72 -6.99 -17.91
C PRO A 54 -3.14 -5.57 -17.95
N GLY A 55 -2.46 -5.22 -19.05
CA GLY A 55 -1.77 -3.93 -19.20
C GLY A 55 -0.23 -4.04 -19.23
N GLY A 56 0.30 -5.21 -19.62
CA GLY A 56 1.74 -5.42 -19.76
C GLY A 56 2.51 -5.24 -18.45
N ASN A 57 3.64 -4.53 -18.52
CA ASN A 57 4.50 -4.30 -17.35
C ASN A 57 3.99 -3.20 -16.41
N CYS A 58 2.85 -2.56 -16.70
CA CYS A 58 2.29 -1.48 -15.87
C CYS A 58 2.01 -1.94 -14.43
N SER A 59 1.43 -3.15 -14.25
CA SER A 59 1.19 -3.75 -12.93
C SER A 59 2.50 -3.92 -12.14
N LYS A 60 3.57 -4.39 -12.81
CA LYS A 60 4.89 -4.56 -12.20
C LYS A 60 5.47 -3.22 -11.78
N GLY A 61 5.48 -2.25 -12.69
CA GLY A 61 5.96 -0.90 -12.42
C GLY A 61 5.26 -0.28 -11.22
N PHE A 62 3.94 -0.29 -11.24
CA PHE A 62 3.13 0.36 -10.21
C PHE A 62 3.31 -0.30 -8.83
N PHE A 63 3.26 -1.63 -8.74
CA PHE A 63 3.39 -2.32 -7.45
C PHE A 63 4.83 -2.33 -6.93
N LEU A 64 5.84 -2.57 -7.78
CA LEU A 64 7.23 -2.59 -7.30
C LEU A 64 7.75 -1.20 -6.93
N VAL A 65 7.43 -0.14 -7.68
CA VAL A 65 7.82 1.22 -7.28
C VAL A 65 7.14 1.59 -5.96
N SER A 66 5.85 1.24 -5.78
CA SER A 66 5.16 1.42 -4.50
C SER A 66 5.87 0.69 -3.35
N LEU A 67 6.32 -0.55 -3.58
CA LEU A 67 7.09 -1.31 -2.59
C LEU A 67 8.48 -0.72 -2.32
N LEU A 68 9.17 -0.19 -3.33
CA LEU A 68 10.47 0.44 -3.14
C LEU A 68 10.36 1.72 -2.30
N VAL A 69 9.27 2.47 -2.46
CA VAL A 69 8.92 3.61 -1.59
C VAL A 69 8.71 3.16 -0.15
N GLU A 70 7.99 2.06 0.08
CA GLU A 70 7.85 1.43 1.42
C GLU A 70 9.21 1.06 2.03
N ILE A 71 10.09 0.42 1.24
CA ILE A 71 11.43 0.02 1.67
C ILE A 71 12.29 1.24 2.02
N ALA A 72 12.23 2.31 1.23
CA ALA A 72 12.97 3.54 1.49
C ALA A 72 12.52 4.21 2.80
N ALA A 73 11.20 4.26 3.02
CA ALA A 73 10.59 4.82 4.23
C ALA A 73 10.83 3.97 5.49
N ALA A 74 11.10 2.66 5.35
CA ALA A 74 11.30 1.75 6.49
C ALA A 74 12.45 2.18 7.41
N SER A 75 13.46 2.88 6.89
CA SER A 75 14.54 3.46 7.70
C SER A 75 14.03 4.52 8.69
N ALA A 76 13.08 5.36 8.27
CA ALA A 76 12.49 6.40 9.11
C ALA A 76 11.57 5.82 10.19
N ILE A 77 10.88 4.70 9.91
CA ILE A 77 10.03 4.03 10.91
C ILE A 77 10.85 3.58 12.13
N LYS A 78 12.09 3.10 11.90
CA LYS A 78 12.98 2.65 12.99
C LYS A 78 13.40 3.78 13.94
N ILE A 79 13.27 5.04 13.50
CA ILE A 79 13.65 6.23 14.27
C ILE A 79 12.52 6.67 15.20
N ILE A 80 11.27 6.28 14.93
CA ILE A 80 10.09 6.71 15.71
C ILE A 80 10.25 6.47 17.22
N PRO A 81 10.70 5.29 17.71
CA PRO A 81 10.88 5.07 19.15
C PRO A 81 11.95 5.98 19.77
N ILE A 82 12.97 6.37 18.99
CA ILE A 82 14.05 7.27 19.43
C ILE A 82 13.47 8.66 19.71
N ILE A 83 12.57 9.14 18.84
CA ILE A 83 11.91 10.45 19.04
C ILE A 83 11.11 10.45 20.34
N PHE A 84 10.27 9.44 20.56
CA PHE A 84 9.47 9.37 21.80
C PHE A 84 10.35 9.28 23.05
N SER A 85 11.43 8.50 23.00
CA SER A 85 12.39 8.43 24.10
C SER A 85 13.08 9.77 24.35
N ALA A 86 13.54 10.46 23.30
CA ALA A 86 14.19 11.76 23.42
C ALA A 86 13.27 12.82 24.02
N VAL A 87 11.99 12.85 23.60
CA VAL A 87 10.96 13.73 24.20
C VAL A 87 10.76 13.40 25.68
N GLN A 88 10.64 12.12 26.04
CA GLN A 88 10.44 11.69 27.43
C GLN A 88 11.60 12.10 28.35
N HIS A 89 12.84 12.01 27.86
CA HIS A 89 14.05 12.35 28.61
C HIS A 89 14.48 13.82 28.44
N GLN A 90 13.73 14.62 27.68
CA GLN A 90 14.05 16.01 27.35
C GLN A 90 15.42 16.19 26.65
N ASP A 91 15.85 15.18 25.87
CA ASP A 91 17.11 15.19 25.13
C ASP A 91 16.93 15.90 23.77
N GLN A 92 17.31 17.18 23.74
CA GLN A 92 17.15 18.02 22.55
C GLN A 92 18.09 17.60 21.41
N ASP A 93 19.30 17.16 21.71
CA ASP A 93 20.30 16.82 20.69
C ASP A 93 19.89 15.53 19.96
N ILE A 94 19.46 14.51 20.70
CA ILE A 94 18.94 13.27 20.10
C ILE A 94 17.65 13.55 19.32
N LEU A 95 16.74 14.37 19.85
CA LEU A 95 15.50 14.71 19.17
C LEU A 95 15.76 15.42 17.84
N GLN A 96 16.62 16.45 17.84
CA GLN A 96 16.98 17.18 16.63
C GLN A 96 17.60 16.25 15.58
N LYS A 97 18.55 15.41 15.98
CA LYS A 97 19.17 14.45 15.08
C LYS A 97 18.16 13.46 14.49
N ALA A 98 17.28 12.89 15.32
CA ALA A 98 16.26 11.94 14.89
C ALA A 98 15.29 12.56 13.87
N LEU A 99 14.87 13.81 14.08
CA LEU A 99 14.00 14.53 13.14
C LEU A 99 14.71 14.81 11.80
N LEU A 100 15.99 15.20 11.83
CA LEU A 100 16.80 15.38 10.62
C LEU A 100 16.96 14.07 9.84
N ASP A 101 17.16 12.96 10.54
CA ASP A 101 17.27 11.63 9.93
C ASP A 101 15.94 11.22 9.26
N ILE A 102 14.79 11.45 9.90
CA ILE A 102 13.47 11.25 9.26
C ILE A 102 13.33 12.11 8.00
N ALA A 103 13.64 13.41 8.08
CA ALA A 103 13.53 14.31 6.94
C ALA A 103 14.42 13.86 5.77
N SER A 104 15.64 13.37 6.06
CA SER A 104 16.55 12.79 5.07
C SER A 104 15.97 11.54 4.41
N SER A 105 15.40 10.63 5.20
CA SER A 105 14.75 9.42 4.68
C SER A 105 13.51 9.72 3.83
N LEU A 106 12.71 10.72 4.19
CA LEU A 106 11.55 11.14 3.37
C LEU A 106 11.99 11.74 2.03
N LYS A 107 13.10 12.50 1.99
CA LYS A 107 13.68 12.98 0.72
C LYS A 107 14.13 11.83 -0.18
N LYS A 108 14.82 10.83 0.37
CA LYS A 108 15.19 9.61 -0.38
C LYS A 108 13.97 8.83 -0.87
N THR A 109 12.91 8.79 -0.07
CA THR A 109 11.65 8.14 -0.44
C THR A 109 11.01 8.85 -1.65
N LEU A 110 11.06 10.18 -1.70
CA LEU A 110 10.62 10.96 -2.86
C LEU A 110 11.47 10.68 -4.11
N GLU A 111 12.79 10.58 -3.97
CA GLU A 111 13.70 10.22 -5.07
C GLU A 111 13.33 8.85 -5.67
N VAL A 112 13.03 7.86 -4.82
CA VAL A 112 12.56 6.53 -5.28
C VAL A 112 11.20 6.62 -5.98
N PHE A 113 10.29 7.46 -5.49
CA PHE A 113 8.97 7.63 -6.11
C PHE A 113 9.06 8.12 -7.57
N HIS A 114 10.10 8.88 -7.93
CA HIS A 114 10.29 9.34 -9.32
C HIS A 114 10.47 8.20 -10.34
N GLN A 115 10.89 7.00 -9.92
CA GLN A 115 10.96 5.81 -10.78
C GLN A 115 9.60 5.42 -11.37
N ILE A 116 8.49 5.90 -10.79
CA ILE A 116 7.14 5.66 -11.32
C ILE A 116 7.01 6.11 -12.79
N HIS A 117 7.69 7.19 -13.17
CA HIS A 117 7.64 7.73 -14.54
C HIS A 117 8.35 6.85 -15.56
N GLU A 118 9.31 6.04 -15.12
CA GLU A 118 10.08 5.14 -15.98
C GLU A 118 9.37 3.80 -16.20
N HIS A 119 8.50 3.41 -15.27
CA HIS A 119 7.95 2.06 -15.21
C HIS A 119 6.43 1.98 -15.35
N VAL A 120 5.72 3.11 -15.27
CA VAL A 120 4.26 3.16 -15.36
C VAL A 120 3.82 4.07 -16.49
N ASP A 121 3.30 3.46 -17.55
CA ASP A 121 2.61 4.19 -18.62
C ASP A 121 1.27 4.76 -18.11
N PRO A 122 1.01 6.07 -18.22
CA PRO A 122 -0.21 6.68 -17.71
C PRO A 122 -1.50 6.16 -18.36
N ASN A 123 -1.47 5.81 -19.65
CA ASN A 123 -2.64 5.31 -20.36
C ASN A 123 -3.00 3.89 -19.93
N LEU A 124 -2.01 3.01 -19.81
CA LEU A 124 -2.18 1.66 -19.29
C LEU A 124 -2.61 1.68 -17.82
N PHE A 125 -2.04 2.59 -17.02
CA PHE A 125 -2.46 2.75 -15.63
C PHE A 125 -3.93 3.15 -15.53
N PHE A 126 -4.34 4.22 -16.21
CA PHE A 126 -5.67 4.80 -16.07
C PHE A 126 -6.77 3.95 -16.70
N ASN A 127 -6.52 3.41 -17.90
CA ASN A 127 -7.51 2.70 -18.70
C ASN A 127 -7.51 1.18 -18.46
N VAL A 128 -6.49 0.63 -17.80
CA VAL A 128 -6.40 -0.83 -17.55
C VAL A 128 -6.24 -1.11 -16.07
N LEU A 129 -5.09 -0.79 -15.47
CA LEU A 129 -4.78 -1.23 -14.10
C LEU A 129 -5.76 -0.67 -13.06
N ARG A 130 -6.12 0.61 -13.17
CA ARG A 130 -7.05 1.29 -12.25
C ARG A 130 -8.41 0.61 -12.17
N ILE A 131 -8.86 -0.02 -13.26
CA ILE A 131 -10.14 -0.76 -13.29
C ILE A 131 -10.07 -1.97 -12.35
N TYR A 132 -8.97 -2.72 -12.37
CA TYR A 132 -8.78 -3.90 -11.52
C TYR A 132 -8.54 -3.56 -10.05
N LEU A 133 -8.03 -2.36 -9.75
CA LEU A 133 -7.86 -1.86 -8.38
C LEU A 133 -9.11 -1.19 -7.81
N SER A 134 -10.12 -0.95 -8.65
CA SER A 134 -11.36 -0.28 -8.23
C SER A 134 -12.19 -1.17 -7.32
N GLY A 135 -12.73 -0.57 -6.26
CA GLY A 135 -13.67 -1.24 -5.38
C GLY A 135 -15.13 -1.00 -5.76
N TRP A 136 -16.02 -1.37 -4.85
CA TRP A 136 -17.47 -1.27 -5.01
C TRP A 136 -18.12 -0.49 -3.85
N LYS A 137 -17.36 0.34 -3.14
CA LYS A 137 -17.88 1.41 -2.27
C LYS A 137 -17.92 2.72 -3.06
N GLY A 138 -19.11 3.31 -3.20
CA GLY A 138 -19.30 4.55 -3.98
C GLY A 138 -19.13 4.38 -5.50
N ASN A 139 -19.14 3.14 -6.01
CA ASN A 139 -18.97 2.86 -7.43
C ASN A 139 -20.34 2.71 -8.12
N PRO A 140 -20.70 3.56 -9.10
CA PRO A 140 -21.98 3.46 -9.82
C PRO A 140 -22.22 2.13 -10.53
N GLN A 141 -21.15 1.42 -10.93
CA GLN A 141 -21.28 0.12 -11.62
C GLN A 141 -21.78 -0.99 -10.68
N LEU A 142 -21.57 -0.83 -9.37
CA LEU A 142 -21.96 -1.75 -8.31
C LEU A 142 -22.53 -0.91 -7.15
N SER A 143 -23.64 -0.19 -7.39
CA SER A 143 -24.18 0.81 -6.46
C SER A 143 -24.49 0.24 -5.08
N GLU A 144 -24.97 -1.01 -5.02
CA GLU A 144 -25.27 -1.74 -3.79
C GLU A 144 -24.04 -2.46 -3.21
N GLY A 145 -22.96 -2.57 -3.97
CA GLY A 145 -21.76 -3.33 -3.64
C GLY A 145 -21.74 -4.71 -4.30
N LEU A 146 -20.92 -5.61 -3.76
CA LEU A 146 -20.76 -6.97 -4.25
C LEU A 146 -21.43 -7.96 -3.29
N LEU A 147 -22.31 -8.82 -3.82
CA LEU A 147 -22.86 -9.94 -3.07
C LEU A 147 -21.85 -11.08 -3.01
N TYR A 148 -21.48 -11.50 -1.79
CA TYR A 148 -20.65 -12.68 -1.51
C TYR A 148 -21.58 -13.84 -1.21
N GLU A 149 -21.84 -14.64 -2.24
CA GLU A 149 -22.82 -15.73 -2.15
C GLU A 149 -22.44 -16.72 -1.05
N GLY A 150 -23.41 -17.10 -0.22
CA GLY A 150 -23.21 -18.04 0.90
C GLY A 150 -22.49 -17.46 2.12
N VAL A 151 -22.17 -16.17 2.14
CA VAL A 151 -21.57 -15.47 3.29
C VAL A 151 -22.53 -14.44 3.87
N TRP A 152 -23.10 -13.58 3.02
CA TRP A 152 -24.09 -12.57 3.42
C TRP A 152 -25.29 -12.58 2.47
N ASP A 153 -26.47 -12.28 3.00
CA ASP A 153 -27.70 -12.18 2.21
C ASP A 153 -27.79 -10.88 1.40
N THR A 154 -26.99 -9.86 1.77
CA THR A 154 -26.97 -8.55 1.11
C THR A 154 -25.60 -8.24 0.53
N PRO A 155 -25.53 -7.48 -0.58
CA PRO A 155 -24.27 -6.90 -1.08
C PRO A 155 -23.53 -6.10 -0.01
N LYS A 156 -22.18 -6.12 -0.07
CA LYS A 156 -21.30 -5.36 0.82
C LYS A 156 -20.44 -4.37 0.04
N LYS A 157 -20.15 -3.22 0.63
CA LYS A 157 -19.41 -2.11 0.02
C LYS A 157 -17.99 -2.04 0.60
N PHE A 158 -16.99 -2.30 -0.23
CA PHE A 158 -15.57 -2.18 0.13
C PHE A 158 -14.84 -1.23 -0.83
N ALA A 159 -13.98 -0.38 -0.26
CA ALA A 159 -13.14 0.53 -1.04
C ALA A 159 -12.01 -0.24 -1.73
N GLY A 160 -11.64 0.20 -2.93
CA GLY A 160 -10.55 -0.40 -3.70
C GLY A 160 -9.18 -0.13 -3.12
N GLY A 161 -8.16 -0.74 -3.74
CA GLY A 161 -6.77 -0.52 -3.37
C GLY A 161 -6.34 0.93 -3.64
N SER A 162 -5.71 1.57 -2.67
CA SER A 162 -5.13 2.91 -2.84
C SER A 162 -3.90 3.10 -1.96
N ALA A 163 -3.04 4.06 -2.32
CA ALA A 163 -1.88 4.43 -1.52
C ALA A 163 -2.26 4.90 -0.10
N ALA A 164 -3.49 5.39 0.13
CA ALA A 164 -3.97 5.75 1.46
C ALA A 164 -4.05 4.56 2.43
N GLN A 165 -4.02 3.32 1.93
CA GLN A 165 -3.94 2.10 2.75
C GLN A 165 -2.50 1.77 3.18
N SER A 166 -1.49 2.46 2.64
CA SER A 166 -0.11 2.36 3.11
C SER A 166 0.00 2.93 4.52
N SER A 167 0.66 2.17 5.42
CA SER A 167 0.90 2.64 6.78
C SER A 167 1.97 3.74 6.83
N ILE A 168 2.96 3.75 5.91
CA ILE A 168 3.96 4.82 5.87
C ILE A 168 3.33 6.16 5.49
N PHE A 169 2.27 6.13 4.67
CA PHE A 169 1.60 7.33 4.21
C PHE A 169 0.93 8.07 5.37
N GLN A 170 0.46 7.35 6.39
CA GLN A 170 -0.23 7.95 7.54
C GLN A 170 0.68 8.13 8.77
N CYS A 171 1.67 7.25 8.98
CA CYS A 171 2.38 7.20 10.26
C CYS A 171 3.20 8.45 10.55
N PHE A 172 3.75 9.11 9.52
CA PHE A 172 4.54 10.33 9.71
C PHE A 172 3.67 11.55 10.01
N ASP A 173 2.47 11.64 9.45
CA ASP A 173 1.51 12.66 9.84
C ASP A 173 1.14 12.52 11.33
N VAL A 174 0.82 11.30 11.76
CA VAL A 174 0.52 11.00 13.17
C VAL A 174 1.70 11.33 14.07
N LEU A 175 2.92 10.93 13.68
CA LEU A 175 4.15 11.23 14.42
C LEU A 175 4.36 12.73 14.64
N LEU A 176 4.10 13.54 13.62
CA LEU A 176 4.31 14.98 13.63
C LEU A 176 3.11 15.77 14.19
N GLY A 177 2.06 15.08 14.62
CA GLY A 177 0.84 15.73 15.12
C GLY A 177 0.04 16.45 14.02
N ILE A 178 0.26 16.09 12.75
CA ILE A 178 -0.48 16.64 11.61
C ILE A 178 -1.84 15.93 11.56
N GLN A 179 -2.90 16.66 11.89
CA GLN A 179 -4.26 16.16 11.79
C GLN A 179 -4.70 16.14 10.32
N GLN A 180 -4.52 14.99 9.66
CA GLN A 180 -5.11 14.76 8.36
C GLN A 180 -6.63 14.67 8.54
N ASN A 181 -7.35 15.66 8.01
CA ASN A 181 -8.82 15.60 7.99
C ASN A 181 -9.22 14.33 7.24
N THR A 182 -10.00 13.46 7.89
CA THR A 182 -10.65 12.33 7.24
C THR A 182 -11.62 12.88 6.19
N GLY A 183 -11.14 13.09 4.97
CA GLY A 183 -11.95 13.55 3.86
C GLY A 183 -12.79 12.40 3.31
N GLY A 184 -14.12 12.53 3.43
CA GLY A 184 -15.14 12.02 2.50
C GLY A 184 -15.37 10.51 2.43
#